data_AF-A0A942IM76-F1
#
_entry.id   AF-A0A942IM76-F1
#
_cell.length_a   1.000
_cell.length_b   1.000
_cell.length_c   1.000
_cell.angle_alpha   90.00
_cell.angle_beta   90.00
_cell.angle_gamma   90.00
#
_symmetry.space_group_name_H-M   'P 1'
#
loop_
_entity.id
_entity.type
_entity.pdbx_description
1 polymer ?
#
loop_
_entity_poly.entity_id
_entity_poly.type
_entity_poly.pdbx_seq_one_letter_code
_entity_poly.pdbx_strand_id
1 'polypeptide(L)'
;MINPTLFQFTMFIYLLSTLLYGLYLVTRNEGIGKSGTVAASLGFILNGVAMGYRWYETHQLGIAYLPLSNMYESMVFFSWTIVGIYLFFERVYRTKGLGAFILPLGFLTVSIAVLGLNPDVRPLMPALQSDWLFYHVVTCFLGYAAFAVSFGVSLVYLFRKEDKTSNSILPSQKILEEMNYRSIVVGFLLFAVGIITGAIWANYAWGTYWSWDPKETWSLITWLVYAILLHMRYTGRLVGRRMAFVSIVGFVSVVFTYWGVNYLLSGLHSYA
;
A
#
# COMPACT_ATOMS: atom_id res chain seq x y z
N MET A 1 9.53 26.22 9.46
CA MET A 1 8.40 25.30 9.72
C MET A 1 8.13 24.57 8.42
N ILE A 2 8.34 23.26 8.40
CA ILE A 2 7.99 22.41 7.26
C ILE A 2 6.47 22.42 7.19
N ASN A 3 5.90 22.64 6.02
CA ASN A 3 4.47 22.88 5.90
C ASN A 3 3.74 21.58 5.48
N PRO A 4 3.21 20.77 6.42
CA PRO A 4 2.49 19.54 6.09
C PRO A 4 1.09 19.80 5.50
N THR A 5 0.70 21.05 5.24
CA THR A 5 -0.65 21.41 4.78
C THR A 5 -1.05 20.69 3.50
N LEU A 6 -0.15 20.49 2.53
CA LEU A 6 -0.48 19.75 1.30
C LEU A 6 -0.87 18.29 1.60
N PHE A 7 -0.20 17.65 2.57
CA PHE A 7 -0.55 16.30 3.02
C PHE A 7 -1.84 16.28 3.86
N GLN A 8 -2.13 17.34 4.64
CA GLN A 8 -3.42 17.50 5.31
C GLN A 8 -4.58 17.64 4.31
N PHE A 9 -4.43 18.47 3.28
CA PHE A 9 -5.42 18.58 2.19
C PHE A 9 -5.61 17.25 1.47
N THR A 10 -4.51 16.55 1.17
CA THR A 10 -4.56 15.19 0.60
C THR A 10 -5.39 14.24 1.47
N MET A 11 -5.18 14.26 2.79
CA MET A 11 -5.94 13.43 3.73
C MET A 11 -7.44 13.71 3.65
N PHE A 12 -7.85 14.98 3.64
CA PHE A 12 -9.27 15.35 3.52
C PHE A 12 -9.86 14.98 2.15
N ILE A 13 -9.09 15.10 1.07
CA ILE A 13 -9.54 14.68 -0.27
C ILE A 13 -9.71 13.17 -0.35
N TYR A 14 -8.81 12.38 0.24
CA TYR A 14 -8.96 10.92 0.32
C TYR A 14 -10.11 10.50 1.23
N LEU A 15 -10.38 11.23 2.32
CA LEU A 15 -11.58 11.04 3.12
C LEU A 15 -12.84 11.27 2.27
N LEU A 16 -12.91 12.40 1.57
CA LEU A 16 -14.03 12.73 0.69
C LEU A 16 -14.23 11.65 -0.38
N SER A 17 -13.17 11.22 -1.04
CA SER A 17 -13.22 10.15 -2.04
C SER A 17 -13.76 8.85 -1.43
N THR A 18 -13.27 8.46 -0.25
CA THR A 18 -13.74 7.28 0.49
C THR A 18 -15.24 7.36 0.77
N LEU A 19 -15.71 8.50 1.28
CA LEU A 19 -17.12 8.73 1.56
C LEU A 19 -17.98 8.71 0.29
N LEU A 20 -17.50 9.28 -0.82
CA LEU A 20 -18.18 9.27 -2.10
C LEU A 20 -18.30 7.85 -2.67
N TYR A 21 -17.25 7.03 -2.61
CA TYR A 21 -17.35 5.62 -3.03
C TYR A 21 -18.28 4.81 -2.13
N GLY A 22 -18.27 5.06 -0.81
CA GLY A 22 -19.22 4.46 0.12
C GLY A 22 -20.67 4.85 -0.21
N LEU A 23 -20.91 6.13 -0.47
CA LEU A 23 -22.22 6.64 -0.88
C LEU A 23 -22.64 6.10 -2.25
N TYR A 24 -21.72 5.94 -3.20
CA TYR A 24 -21.97 5.31 -4.49
C TYR A 24 -22.44 3.86 -4.34
N LEU A 25 -21.84 3.10 -3.41
CA LEU A 25 -22.23 1.71 -3.15
C LEU A 25 -23.69 1.60 -2.67
N VAL A 26 -24.17 2.58 -1.90
CA VAL A 26 -25.55 2.63 -1.39
C VAL A 26 -26.53 3.21 -2.42
N THR A 27 -26.20 4.37 -2.99
CA THR A 27 -27.11 5.15 -3.85
C THR A 27 -27.17 4.66 -5.29
N ARG A 28 -26.16 3.91 -5.74
CA ARG A 28 -26.00 3.45 -7.13
C ARG A 28 -25.92 4.58 -8.17
N ASN A 29 -25.65 5.80 -7.74
CA ASN A 29 -25.62 6.97 -8.62
C ASN A 29 -24.25 7.12 -9.27
N GLU A 30 -24.18 6.91 -10.60
CA GLU A 30 -22.95 7.04 -11.38
C GLU A 30 -22.28 8.41 -11.28
N GLY A 31 -23.03 9.50 -11.04
CA GLY A 31 -22.48 10.82 -10.78
C GLY A 31 -21.63 10.85 -9.51
N ILE A 32 -22.11 10.23 -8.43
CA ILE A 32 -21.39 10.13 -7.14
C ILE A 32 -20.14 9.27 -7.30
N GLY A 33 -20.25 8.14 -8.01
CA GLY A 33 -19.09 7.30 -8.32
C GLY A 33 -18.01 8.04 -9.10
N LYS A 34 -18.38 8.79 -10.14
CA LYS A 34 -17.45 9.64 -10.91
C LYS A 34 -16.80 10.72 -10.05
N SER A 35 -17.57 11.39 -9.19
CA SER A 35 -17.03 12.36 -8.24
C SER A 35 -16.01 11.72 -7.29
N GLY A 36 -16.26 10.48 -6.85
CA GLY A 36 -15.30 9.68 -6.07
C GLY A 36 -13.98 9.47 -6.80
N THR A 37 -14.03 9.11 -8.09
CA THR A 37 -12.86 8.95 -8.96
C THR A 37 -12.10 10.26 -9.16
N VAL A 38 -12.81 11.36 -9.39
CA VAL A 38 -12.22 12.69 -9.54
C VAL A 38 -11.52 13.10 -8.24
N ALA A 39 -12.16 12.93 -7.09
CA ALA A 39 -11.56 13.21 -5.79
C ALA A 39 -10.32 12.34 -5.54
N ALA A 40 -10.37 11.03 -5.80
CA ALA A 40 -9.21 10.15 -5.69
C ALA A 40 -8.06 10.57 -6.61
N SER A 41 -8.37 10.95 -7.85
CA SER A 41 -7.37 11.39 -8.83
C SER A 41 -6.72 12.71 -8.43
N LEU A 42 -7.51 13.67 -7.95
CA LEU A 42 -7.01 14.95 -7.43
C LEU A 42 -6.14 14.73 -6.19
N GLY A 43 -6.55 13.86 -5.27
CA GLY A 43 -5.75 13.51 -4.09
C GLY A 43 -4.45 12.81 -4.47
N PHE A 44 -4.48 11.93 -5.48
CA PHE A 44 -3.28 11.24 -6.00
C PHE A 44 -2.28 12.22 -6.61
N ILE A 45 -2.75 13.17 -7.42
CA ILE A 45 -1.92 14.22 -8.00
C ILE A 45 -1.37 15.12 -6.89
N LEU A 46 -2.22 15.57 -5.96
CA LEU A 46 -1.81 16.46 -4.87
C LEU A 46 -0.76 15.79 -3.97
N ASN A 47 -0.95 14.51 -3.63
CA ASN A 47 0.01 13.76 -2.84
C ASN A 47 1.36 13.63 -3.57
N GLY A 48 1.34 13.30 -4.87
CA GLY A 48 2.56 13.27 -5.69
C GLY A 48 3.26 14.62 -5.77
N VAL A 49 2.51 15.72 -5.93
CA VAL A 49 3.04 17.09 -5.88
C VAL A 49 3.61 17.41 -4.50
N ALA A 50 2.93 17.02 -3.42
CA ALA A 50 3.39 17.25 -2.05
C ALA A 50 4.69 16.49 -1.76
N MET A 51 4.82 15.25 -2.25
CA MET A 51 6.07 14.49 -2.18
C MET A 51 7.19 15.16 -3.00
N GLY A 52 6.89 15.65 -4.21
CA GLY A 52 7.85 16.39 -5.04
C GLY A 52 8.30 17.71 -4.40
N TYR A 53 7.37 18.44 -3.77
CA TYR A 53 7.67 19.65 -3.01
C TYR A 53 8.54 19.34 -1.80
N ARG A 54 8.23 18.26 -1.06
CA ARG A 54 9.06 17.80 0.05
C ARG A 54 10.47 17.42 -0.41
N TRP A 55 10.59 16.77 -1.56
CA TRP A 55 11.89 16.47 -2.16
C TRP A 55 12.70 17.74 -2.46
N TYR A 56 12.05 18.77 -3.01
CA TYR A 56 12.67 20.09 -3.20
C TYR A 56 13.10 20.72 -1.87
N GLU A 57 12.29 20.63 -0.81
CA GLU A 57 12.65 21.13 0.53
C GLU A 57 13.92 20.45 1.08
N THR A 58 14.09 19.13 0.91
CA THR A 58 15.31 18.44 1.37
C THR A 58 16.58 19.00 0.72
N HIS A 59 16.50 19.46 -0.53
CA HIS A 59 17.64 20.06 -1.24
C HIS A 59 17.92 21.47 -0.75
N GLN A 60 16.88 22.27 -0.47
CA GLN A 60 17.04 23.62 0.09
C GLN A 60 17.70 23.60 1.47
N LEU A 61 17.48 22.52 2.24
CA LEU A 61 18.12 22.30 3.53
C LEU A 61 19.52 21.70 3.42
N GLY A 62 20.04 21.44 2.21
CA GLY A 62 21.36 20.87 1.98
C GLY A 62 21.49 19.37 2.32
N ILE A 63 20.38 18.67 2.54
CA ILE A 63 20.37 17.23 2.87
C ILE A 63 20.23 16.38 1.58
N ALA A 64 19.44 16.87 0.61
CA ALA A 64 19.29 16.32 -0.75
C ALA A 64 19.03 14.81 -0.82
N TYR A 65 17.87 14.36 -0.33
CA TYR A 65 17.45 12.95 -0.41
C TYR A 65 15.99 12.82 -0.84
N LEU A 66 15.64 11.69 -1.47
CA LEU A 66 14.26 11.44 -1.87
C LEU A 66 13.40 11.13 -0.63
N PRO A 67 12.22 11.76 -0.43
CA PRO A 67 11.44 11.66 0.80
C PRO A 67 10.72 10.31 0.89
N LEU A 68 11.47 9.26 1.22
CA LEU A 68 11.03 7.87 1.43
C LEU A 68 11.69 7.23 2.66
N SER A 69 12.51 7.98 3.39
CA SER A 69 13.51 7.40 4.29
C SER A 69 13.04 7.26 5.73
N ASN A 70 12.01 8.02 6.14
CA ASN A 70 11.42 7.92 7.47
C ASN A 70 9.98 7.41 7.41
N MET A 71 9.42 7.12 8.59
CA MET A 71 8.09 6.53 8.70
C MET A 71 6.98 7.46 8.19
N TYR A 72 7.10 8.78 8.38
CA TYR A 72 6.14 9.75 7.84
C TYR A 72 6.09 9.69 6.32
N GLU A 73 7.25 9.81 5.68
CA GLU A 73 7.43 9.84 4.23
C GLU A 73 6.99 8.53 3.56
N SER A 74 7.39 7.41 4.14
CA SER A 74 7.04 6.09 3.63
C SER A 74 5.55 5.77 3.77
N MET A 75 4.85 6.25 4.82
CA MET A 75 3.38 6.11 4.93
C MET A 75 2.63 6.93 3.88
N VAL A 76 3.08 8.16 3.63
CA VAL A 76 2.52 9.01 2.58
C VAL A 76 2.71 8.35 1.22
N PHE A 77 3.90 7.81 0.94
CA PHE A 77 4.18 7.06 -0.29
C PHE A 77 3.35 5.77 -0.39
N PHE A 78 3.14 5.07 0.72
CA PHE A 78 2.29 3.88 0.76
C PHE A 78 0.85 4.22 0.38
N SER A 79 0.32 5.31 0.95
CA SER A 79 -1.00 5.83 0.57
C SER A 79 -1.09 6.14 -0.93
N TRP A 80 -0.07 6.82 -1.46
CA TRP A 80 0.01 7.19 -2.88
C TRP A 80 0.02 5.95 -3.79
N THR A 81 0.79 4.92 -3.45
CA THR A 81 0.87 3.67 -4.23
C THR A 81 -0.42 2.85 -4.15
N ILE A 82 -1.09 2.76 -3.00
CA ILE A 82 -2.41 2.10 -2.88
C ILE A 82 -3.43 2.78 -3.81
N VAL A 83 -3.54 4.11 -3.74
CA VAL A 83 -4.50 4.88 -4.54
C VAL A 83 -4.15 4.78 -6.03
N GLY A 84 -2.87 4.83 -6.39
CA GLY A 84 -2.42 4.67 -7.77
C GLY A 84 -2.80 3.32 -8.38
N ILE A 85 -2.52 2.21 -7.67
CA ILE A 85 -2.91 0.86 -8.13
C ILE A 85 -4.43 0.73 -8.20
N TYR A 86 -5.16 1.29 -7.24
CA TYR A 86 -6.61 1.31 -7.27
C TYR A 86 -7.16 2.03 -8.52
N LEU A 87 -6.69 3.26 -8.79
CA LEU A 87 -7.15 4.04 -9.95
C LEU A 87 -6.83 3.33 -11.26
N PHE A 88 -5.67 2.68 -11.33
CA PHE A 88 -5.32 1.81 -12.46
C PHE A 88 -6.35 0.67 -12.63
N PHE A 89 -6.70 -0.03 -11.55
CA PHE A 89 -7.69 -1.10 -11.59
C PHE A 89 -9.10 -0.62 -11.90
N GLU A 90 -9.54 0.51 -11.34
CA GLU A 90 -10.83 1.10 -11.68
C GLU A 90 -10.89 1.40 -13.18
N ARG A 91 -9.81 1.94 -13.77
CA ARG A 91 -9.74 2.23 -15.20
C ARG A 91 -9.77 0.96 -16.06
N VAL A 92 -9.04 -0.08 -15.67
CA VAL A 92 -8.92 -1.33 -16.44
C VAL A 92 -10.19 -2.17 -16.36
N TYR A 93 -10.72 -2.38 -15.15
CA TYR A 93 -11.88 -3.26 -14.90
C TYR A 93 -13.22 -2.52 -14.92
N ARG A 94 -13.21 -1.17 -14.97
CA ARG A 94 -14.40 -0.30 -14.99
C ARG A 94 -15.31 -0.49 -13.78
N THR A 95 -14.73 -0.79 -12.62
CA THR A 95 -15.45 -1.16 -11.40
C THR A 95 -15.21 -0.16 -10.27
N LYS A 96 -16.06 0.87 -10.19
CA LYS A 96 -15.96 1.92 -9.16
C LYS A 96 -16.31 1.43 -7.76
N GLY A 97 -17.13 0.38 -7.64
CA GLY A 97 -17.59 -0.14 -6.34
C GLY A 97 -16.46 -0.65 -5.44
N LEU A 98 -15.33 -1.05 -6.03
CA LEU A 98 -14.14 -1.47 -5.28
C LEU A 98 -13.53 -0.33 -4.46
N GLY A 99 -13.74 0.92 -4.86
CA GLY A 99 -13.17 2.09 -4.20
C GLY A 99 -13.64 2.23 -2.76
N ALA A 100 -14.86 1.77 -2.45
CA ALA A 100 -15.41 1.81 -1.10
C ALA A 100 -14.62 0.95 -0.10
N PHE A 101 -13.84 -0.02 -0.59
CA PHE A 101 -13.07 -0.94 0.24
C PHE A 101 -11.56 -0.68 0.18
N ILE A 102 -11.06 -0.14 -0.94
CA ILE A 102 -9.62 0.10 -1.14
C ILE A 102 -9.22 1.52 -0.73
N LEU A 103 -9.99 2.57 -1.08
CA LEU A 103 -9.65 3.95 -0.68
C LEU A 103 -9.58 4.17 0.83
N PRO A 104 -10.39 3.52 1.69
CA PRO A 104 -10.21 3.62 3.14
C PRO A 104 -8.78 3.28 3.59
N LEU A 105 -8.09 2.36 2.93
CA LEU A 105 -6.70 2.00 3.27
C LEU A 105 -5.73 3.13 2.89
N GLY A 106 -5.92 3.73 1.71
CA GLY A 106 -5.17 4.92 1.28
C GLY A 106 -5.40 6.11 2.21
N PHE A 107 -6.65 6.37 2.58
CA PHE A 107 -7.00 7.39 3.56
C PHE A 107 -6.35 7.10 4.93
N LEU A 108 -6.51 5.88 5.47
CA LEU A 108 -6.00 5.52 6.78
C LEU A 108 -4.47 5.69 6.85
N THR A 109 -3.75 5.23 5.83
CA THR A 109 -2.27 5.33 5.80
C THR A 109 -1.78 6.78 5.78
N VAL A 110 -2.39 7.68 4.99
CA VAL A 110 -2.04 9.11 5.02
C VAL A 110 -2.49 9.80 6.31
N SER A 111 -3.64 9.40 6.88
CA SER A 111 -4.11 9.93 8.16
C SER A 111 -3.17 9.60 9.29
N ILE A 112 -2.68 8.36 9.35
CA ILE A 112 -1.70 7.96 10.35
C ILE A 112 -0.41 8.75 10.20
N ALA A 113 0.05 8.99 8.96
CA ALA A 113 1.24 9.81 8.73
C ALA A 113 1.05 11.24 9.26
N VAL A 114 -0.03 11.90 8.87
CA VAL A 114 -0.25 13.33 9.13
C VAL A 114 -0.65 13.62 10.58
N LEU A 115 -1.37 12.71 11.23
CA LEU A 115 -1.87 12.90 12.60
C LEU A 115 -1.00 12.26 13.67
N GLY A 116 -0.28 11.18 13.32
CA GLY A 116 0.41 10.32 14.28
C GLY A 116 1.93 10.39 14.23
N LEU A 117 2.53 10.94 13.16
CA LEU A 117 3.98 10.92 12.95
C LEU A 117 4.56 12.34 12.82
N ASN A 118 5.86 12.45 13.11
CA ASN A 118 6.56 13.73 13.02
C ASN A 118 6.89 14.06 11.53
N PRO A 119 6.43 15.22 11.00
CA PRO A 119 6.69 15.63 9.62
C PRO A 119 8.08 16.25 9.39
N ASP A 120 8.90 16.41 10.42
CA ASP A 120 10.19 17.08 10.35
C ASP A 120 11.15 16.35 9.39
N VAL A 121 11.81 17.13 8.53
CA VAL A 121 12.89 16.67 7.67
C VAL A 121 14.16 16.71 8.52
N ARG A 122 14.76 15.54 8.74
CA ARG A 122 15.99 15.36 9.52
C ARG A 122 17.10 14.84 8.63
N PRO A 123 18.38 15.14 8.95
CA PRO A 123 19.51 14.54 8.26
C PRO A 123 19.43 13.01 8.33
N LEU A 124 19.70 12.36 7.20
CA LEU A 124 19.75 10.91 7.15
C LEU A 124 20.95 10.37 7.92
N MET A 125 20.75 9.29 8.67
CA MET A 125 21.86 8.50 9.19
C MET A 125 22.71 7.98 8.02
N PRO A 126 24.04 7.83 8.17
CA PRO A 126 24.92 7.39 7.07
C PRO A 126 24.46 6.09 6.40
N ALA A 127 23.91 5.15 7.18
CA ALA A 127 23.36 3.89 6.67
C ALA A 127 22.19 4.05 5.69
N LEU A 128 21.48 5.18 5.71
CA LEU A 128 20.34 5.47 4.84
C LEU A 128 20.73 6.23 3.55
N GLN A 129 22.00 6.61 3.39
CA GLN A 129 22.50 7.34 2.23
C GLN A 129 22.98 6.37 1.14
N SER A 130 22.04 5.66 0.51
CA SER A 130 22.34 4.70 -0.55
C SER A 130 21.20 4.56 -1.55
N ASP A 131 21.52 4.48 -2.84
CA ASP A 131 20.54 4.21 -3.90
C ASP A 131 19.86 2.85 -3.73
N TRP A 132 20.52 1.89 -3.06
CA TRP A 132 19.92 0.59 -2.76
C TRP A 132 18.73 0.70 -1.80
N LEU A 133 18.76 1.66 -0.87
CA LEU A 133 17.61 1.93 0.00
C LEU A 133 16.41 2.39 -0.84
N PHE A 134 16.65 3.23 -1.84
CA PHE A 134 15.59 3.70 -2.73
C PHE A 134 14.91 2.53 -3.45
N TYR A 135 15.68 1.67 -4.12
CA TYR A 135 15.12 0.51 -4.83
C TYR A 135 14.38 -0.43 -3.87
N HIS A 136 14.94 -0.68 -2.69
CA HIS A 136 14.31 -1.48 -1.65
C HIS A 136 12.96 -0.91 -1.22
N VAL A 137 12.92 0.36 -0.80
CA VAL A 137 11.70 0.98 -0.27
C VAL A 137 10.63 1.04 -1.35
N VAL A 138 10.95 1.47 -2.57
CA VAL A 138 9.98 1.57 -3.66
C VAL A 138 9.36 0.21 -3.99
N THR A 139 10.19 -0.83 -4.16
CA THR A 139 9.69 -2.15 -4.53
C THR A 139 8.90 -2.82 -3.39
N CYS A 140 9.32 -2.64 -2.14
CA CYS A 140 8.58 -3.09 -0.97
C CYS A 140 7.18 -2.45 -0.90
N PHE A 141 7.07 -1.11 -1.03
CA PHE A 141 5.78 -0.44 -0.92
C PHE A 141 4.86 -0.68 -2.10
N LEU A 142 5.38 -0.82 -3.32
CA LEU A 142 4.57 -1.28 -4.45
C LEU A 142 4.06 -2.71 -4.22
N GLY A 143 4.88 -3.58 -3.64
CA GLY A 143 4.48 -4.93 -3.23
C GLY A 143 3.36 -4.91 -2.18
N TYR A 144 3.55 -4.14 -1.10
CA TYR A 144 2.55 -3.95 -0.05
C TYR A 144 1.26 -3.33 -0.56
N ALA A 145 1.33 -2.37 -1.49
CA ALA A 145 0.15 -1.75 -2.08
C ALA A 145 -0.64 -2.73 -2.93
N ALA A 146 0.04 -3.60 -3.69
CA ALA A 146 -0.62 -4.68 -4.42
C ALA A 146 -1.31 -5.68 -3.47
N PHE A 147 -0.68 -6.04 -2.34
CA PHE A 147 -1.30 -6.85 -1.30
C PHE A 147 -2.49 -6.15 -0.63
N ALA A 148 -2.42 -4.84 -0.38
CA ALA A 148 -3.53 -4.05 0.17
C ALA A 148 -4.73 -4.03 -0.78
N VAL A 149 -4.50 -3.89 -2.09
CA VAL A 149 -5.55 -3.99 -3.10
C VAL A 149 -6.14 -5.39 -3.14
N SER A 150 -5.32 -6.45 -3.07
CA SER A 150 -5.79 -7.83 -2.94
C SER A 150 -6.69 -8.03 -1.72
N PHE A 151 -6.32 -7.46 -0.57
CA PHE A 151 -7.14 -7.44 0.63
C PHE A 151 -8.49 -6.76 0.41
N GLY A 152 -8.52 -5.56 -0.18
CA GLY A 152 -9.77 -4.84 -0.48
C GLY A 152 -10.68 -5.62 -1.43
N VAL A 153 -10.11 -6.22 -2.48
CA VAL A 153 -10.82 -7.12 -3.40
C VAL A 153 -11.37 -8.36 -2.68
N SER A 154 -10.61 -8.92 -1.74
CA SER A 154 -11.03 -10.08 -0.93
C SER A 154 -12.23 -9.73 -0.03
N LEU A 155 -12.23 -8.56 0.60
CA LEU A 155 -13.37 -8.10 1.38
C LEU A 155 -14.62 -8.03 0.52
N VAL A 156 -14.52 -7.44 -0.67
CA VAL A 156 -15.64 -7.38 -1.62
C VAL A 156 -16.11 -8.78 -2.00
N TYR A 157 -15.19 -9.72 -2.26
CA TYR A 157 -15.54 -11.11 -2.55
C TYR A 157 -16.37 -11.75 -1.43
N LEU A 158 -16.00 -11.51 -0.16
CA LEU A 158 -16.70 -12.08 1.00
C LEU A 158 -18.04 -11.40 1.30
N PHE A 159 -18.16 -10.09 1.09
CA PHE A 159 -19.38 -9.34 1.35
C PHE A 159 -20.38 -9.37 0.19
N ARG A 160 -19.94 -9.75 -1.01
CA ARG A 160 -20.84 -9.95 -2.16
C ARG A 160 -21.79 -11.11 -1.87
N LYS A 161 -23.07 -10.79 -1.66
CA LYS A 161 -24.16 -11.76 -1.76
C LYS A 161 -24.32 -12.19 -3.22
N GLU A 162 -24.70 -13.45 -3.45
CA GLU A 162 -25.05 -13.95 -4.79
C GLU A 162 -26.33 -13.26 -5.30
N ASP A 163 -26.21 -12.01 -5.72
CA ASP A 163 -27.27 -11.35 -6.48
C ASP A 163 -27.26 -11.92 -7.90
N LYS A 164 -28.31 -12.68 -8.23
CA LYS A 164 -28.58 -13.22 -9.57
C LYS A 164 -29.00 -12.14 -10.58
N THR A 165 -29.07 -10.88 -10.17
CA THR A 165 -29.52 -9.77 -11.03
C THR A 165 -28.33 -9.08 -11.70
N SER A 166 -28.48 -8.81 -13.01
CA SER A 166 -27.47 -8.26 -13.92
C SER A 166 -26.96 -6.84 -13.58
N ASN A 167 -27.44 -6.21 -12.50
CA ASN A 167 -27.23 -4.80 -12.21
C ASN A 167 -26.35 -4.57 -10.96
N SER A 168 -25.37 -5.45 -10.72
CA SER A 168 -24.48 -5.34 -9.56
C SER A 168 -23.34 -4.34 -9.82
N ILE A 169 -23.25 -3.31 -8.98
CA ILE A 169 -22.14 -2.32 -8.94
C ILE A 169 -20.79 -2.98 -8.67
N LEU A 170 -20.81 -4.12 -7.98
CA LEU A 170 -19.62 -4.90 -7.69
C LEU A 170 -19.25 -5.79 -8.88
N PRO A 171 -17.95 -6.00 -9.17
CA PRO A 171 -17.50 -6.91 -10.21
C PRO A 171 -17.85 -8.37 -9.89
N SER A 172 -18.10 -9.17 -10.92
CA SER A 172 -18.42 -10.60 -10.77
C SER A 172 -17.34 -11.35 -9.97
N GLN A 173 -17.72 -12.45 -9.31
CA GLN A 173 -16.77 -13.27 -8.53
C GLN A 173 -15.55 -13.69 -9.34
N LYS A 174 -15.72 -14.00 -10.62
CA LYS A 174 -14.60 -14.34 -11.52
C LYS A 174 -13.63 -13.17 -11.71
N ILE A 175 -14.14 -11.95 -11.87
CA ILE A 175 -13.30 -10.74 -11.97
C ILE A 175 -12.61 -10.48 -10.64
N LEU A 176 -13.31 -10.61 -9.51
CA LEU A 176 -12.73 -10.45 -8.18
C LEU A 176 -11.60 -11.46 -7.92
N GLU A 177 -11.78 -12.73 -8.27
CA GLU A 177 -10.72 -13.74 -8.15
C GLU A 177 -9.53 -13.43 -9.05
N GLU A 178 -9.75 -13.00 -10.28
CA GLU A 178 -8.68 -12.64 -11.21
C GLU A 178 -7.90 -11.42 -10.71
N MET A 179 -8.59 -10.39 -10.25
CA MET A 179 -7.97 -9.20 -9.66
C MET A 179 -7.18 -9.56 -8.41
N ASN A 180 -7.74 -10.40 -7.53
CA ASN A 180 -7.06 -10.88 -6.34
C ASN A 180 -5.77 -11.63 -6.68
N TYR A 181 -5.85 -12.60 -7.57
CA TYR A 181 -4.70 -13.40 -8.00
C TYR A 181 -3.62 -12.54 -8.65
N ARG A 182 -3.99 -11.67 -9.60
CA ARG A 182 -3.02 -10.77 -10.27
C ARG A 182 -2.35 -9.83 -9.30
N SER A 183 -3.10 -9.23 -8.37
CA SER A 183 -2.53 -8.39 -7.32
C SER A 183 -1.54 -9.14 -6.44
N ILE A 184 -1.85 -10.39 -6.06
CA ILE A 184 -0.94 -11.20 -5.25
C ILE A 184 0.33 -11.55 -6.03
N VAL A 185 0.23 -11.93 -7.30
CA VAL A 185 1.39 -12.24 -8.12
C VAL A 185 2.30 -11.01 -8.27
N VAL A 186 1.73 -9.85 -8.60
CA VAL A 186 2.49 -8.59 -8.71
C VAL A 186 3.14 -8.25 -7.37
N GLY A 187 2.37 -8.32 -6.28
CA GLY A 187 2.87 -8.06 -4.94
C GLY A 187 4.01 -9.00 -4.54
N PHE A 188 3.87 -10.29 -4.82
CA PHE A 188 4.86 -11.32 -4.52
C PHE A 188 6.18 -11.08 -5.27
N LEU A 189 6.12 -10.78 -6.56
CA LEU A 189 7.31 -10.52 -7.37
C LEU A 189 8.01 -9.23 -6.94
N LEU A 190 7.27 -8.14 -6.75
CA LEU A 190 7.84 -6.87 -6.30
C LEU A 190 8.42 -6.96 -4.90
N PHE A 191 7.74 -7.68 -3.99
CA PHE A 191 8.24 -7.88 -2.64
C PHE A 191 9.48 -8.77 -2.59
N ALA A 192 9.59 -9.77 -3.48
CA ALA A 192 10.82 -10.54 -3.65
C ALA A 192 12.00 -9.64 -4.07
N VAL A 193 11.78 -8.75 -5.05
CA VAL A 193 12.79 -7.75 -5.45
C VAL A 193 13.12 -6.82 -4.27
N GLY A 194 12.13 -6.44 -3.47
CA GLY A 194 12.31 -5.69 -2.23
C GLY A 194 13.23 -6.40 -1.24
N ILE A 195 13.02 -7.69 -0.97
CA ILE A 195 13.89 -8.48 -0.09
C ILE A 195 15.31 -8.55 -0.65
N ILE A 196 15.48 -8.81 -1.94
CA ILE A 196 16.81 -8.90 -2.58
C ILE A 196 17.56 -7.57 -2.50
N THR A 197 16.92 -6.47 -2.90
CA THR A 197 17.51 -5.12 -2.85
C THR A 197 17.75 -4.67 -1.41
N GLY A 198 16.91 -5.09 -0.47
CA GLY A 198 17.08 -4.89 0.97
C GLY A 198 18.33 -5.61 1.51
N ALA A 199 18.56 -6.85 1.10
CA ALA A 199 19.76 -7.60 1.48
C ALA A 199 21.05 -6.94 0.94
N ILE A 200 21.02 -6.41 -0.29
CA ILE A 200 22.14 -5.66 -0.86
C ILE A 200 22.40 -4.37 -0.07
N TRP A 201 21.34 -3.61 0.24
CA TRP A 201 21.44 -2.43 1.10
C TRP A 201 21.97 -2.81 2.49
N ALA A 202 21.53 -3.94 3.07
CA ALA A 202 21.99 -4.40 4.36
C ALA A 202 23.50 -4.69 4.36
N ASN A 203 24.03 -5.28 3.28
CA ASN A 203 25.47 -5.48 3.16
C ASN A 203 26.23 -4.15 3.11
N TYR A 204 25.69 -3.14 2.43
CA TYR A 204 26.28 -1.80 2.37
C TYR A 204 26.25 -1.08 3.73
N ALA A 205 25.16 -1.22 4.48
CA ALA A 205 24.96 -0.51 5.75
C ALA A 205 25.61 -1.20 6.96
N TRP A 206 25.58 -2.54 7.01
CA TRP A 206 25.94 -3.35 8.19
C TRP A 206 27.04 -4.38 7.90
N GLY A 207 27.54 -4.47 6.66
CA GLY A 207 28.58 -5.42 6.25
C GLY A 207 28.10 -6.86 6.05
N THR A 208 26.81 -7.15 6.20
CA THR A 208 26.22 -8.50 6.03
C THR A 208 24.92 -8.44 5.24
N TYR A 209 24.65 -9.44 4.38
CA TYR A 209 23.43 -9.45 3.55
C TYR A 209 22.16 -9.80 4.34
N TRP A 210 22.30 -10.49 5.46
CA TRP A 210 21.21 -10.96 6.30
C TRP A 210 21.74 -11.17 7.72
N SER A 211 21.01 -10.62 8.69
CA SER A 211 21.35 -10.60 10.10
C SER A 211 20.29 -11.27 10.99
N TRP A 212 19.21 -11.81 10.40
CA TRP A 212 18.05 -12.37 11.11
C TRP A 212 17.38 -11.37 12.04
N ASP A 213 17.46 -10.08 11.71
CA ASP A 213 16.75 -9.07 12.47
C ASP A 213 15.23 -9.29 12.34
N PRO A 214 14.41 -8.76 13.25
CA PRO A 214 12.97 -8.91 13.18
C PRO A 214 12.34 -8.47 11.85
N LYS A 215 12.83 -7.41 11.19
CA LYS A 215 12.27 -6.96 9.91
C LYS A 215 12.62 -7.90 8.77
N GLU A 216 13.88 -8.29 8.65
CA GLU A 216 14.32 -9.33 7.71
C GLU A 216 13.50 -10.60 7.91
N THR A 217 13.41 -11.12 9.14
CA THR A 217 12.69 -12.36 9.46
C THR A 217 11.21 -12.28 9.09
N TRP A 218 10.52 -11.19 9.44
CA TRP A 218 9.10 -11.04 9.11
C TRP A 218 8.86 -10.76 7.62
N SER A 219 9.80 -10.12 6.93
CA SER A 219 9.72 -10.00 5.47
C SER A 219 9.76 -11.38 4.80
N LEU A 220 10.62 -12.28 5.27
CA LEU A 220 10.68 -13.66 4.80
C LEU A 220 9.39 -14.43 5.13
N ILE A 221 8.87 -14.30 6.36
CA ILE A 221 7.60 -14.93 6.76
C ILE A 221 6.46 -14.47 5.84
N THR A 222 6.31 -13.15 5.64
CA THR A 222 5.27 -12.59 4.76
C THR A 222 5.41 -13.07 3.33
N TRP A 223 6.64 -13.13 2.80
CA TRP A 223 6.90 -13.65 1.47
C TRP A 223 6.52 -15.13 1.36
N LEU A 224 6.86 -15.96 2.35
CA LEU A 224 6.48 -17.37 2.42
C LEU A 224 4.97 -17.57 2.55
N VAL A 225 4.26 -16.73 3.31
CA VAL A 225 2.79 -16.78 3.40
C VAL A 225 2.16 -16.61 2.01
N TYR A 226 2.63 -15.62 1.24
CA TYR A 226 2.15 -15.43 -0.14
C TYR A 226 2.65 -16.50 -1.12
N ALA A 227 3.85 -17.06 -0.92
CA ALA A 227 4.33 -18.20 -1.70
C ALA A 227 3.42 -19.43 -1.51
N ILE A 228 3.07 -19.74 -0.26
CA ILE A 228 2.15 -20.84 0.09
C ILE A 228 0.76 -20.57 -0.51
N LEU A 229 0.26 -19.34 -0.41
CA LEU A 229 -1.02 -18.95 -1.01
C LEU A 229 -1.03 -19.22 -2.53
N LEU A 230 0.00 -18.74 -3.24
CA LEU A 230 0.13 -18.95 -4.69
C LEU A 230 0.28 -20.43 -5.04
N HIS A 231 1.07 -21.19 -4.28
CA HIS A 231 1.23 -22.63 -4.48
C HIS A 231 -0.09 -23.40 -4.27
N MET A 232 -0.85 -23.03 -3.24
CA MET A 232 -2.16 -23.62 -2.94
C MET A 232 -3.22 -23.26 -4.00
N ARG A 233 -3.12 -22.08 -4.61
CA ARG A 233 -3.95 -21.72 -5.78
C ARG A 233 -3.56 -22.54 -7.01
N TYR A 234 -2.26 -22.67 -7.28
CA TYR A 234 -1.74 -23.44 -8.41
C TYR A 234 -2.14 -24.93 -8.35
N THR A 235 -2.11 -25.52 -7.16
CA THR A 235 -2.56 -26.91 -6.92
C THR A 235 -4.09 -27.07 -6.89
N GLY A 236 -4.86 -26.01 -7.15
CA GLY A 236 -6.32 -26.04 -7.18
C GLY A 236 -7.00 -26.18 -5.81
N ARG A 237 -6.23 -26.13 -4.70
CA ARG A 237 -6.76 -26.32 -3.34
C ARG A 237 -7.42 -25.08 -2.76
N LEU A 238 -7.06 -23.90 -3.27
CA LEU A 238 -7.46 -22.60 -2.74
C LEU A 238 -8.16 -21.77 -3.81
N VAL A 239 -9.48 -21.85 -3.85
CA VAL A 239 -10.33 -21.16 -4.84
C VAL A 239 -11.45 -20.41 -4.12
N GLY A 240 -11.94 -19.33 -4.74
CA GLY A 240 -13.05 -18.54 -4.26
C GLY A 240 -12.94 -18.05 -2.81
N ARG A 241 -13.93 -18.39 -1.99
CA ARG A 241 -14.05 -17.86 -0.61
C ARG A 241 -12.84 -18.17 0.28
N ARG A 242 -12.23 -19.35 0.11
CA ARG A 242 -11.02 -19.73 0.86
C ARG A 242 -9.83 -18.86 0.46
N MET A 243 -9.71 -18.53 -0.83
CA MET A 243 -8.68 -17.63 -1.32
C MET A 243 -8.82 -16.23 -0.73
N ALA A 244 -10.03 -15.68 -0.77
CA ALA A 244 -10.31 -14.37 -0.17
C ALA A 244 -9.93 -14.31 1.33
N PHE A 245 -10.23 -15.37 2.10
CA PHE A 245 -9.86 -15.43 3.52
C PHE A 245 -8.34 -15.47 3.73
N VAL A 246 -7.62 -16.32 3.00
CA VAL A 246 -6.16 -16.43 3.14
C VAL A 246 -5.45 -15.16 2.65
N SER A 247 -5.98 -14.49 1.62
CA SER A 247 -5.49 -13.17 1.19
C SER A 247 -5.64 -12.10 2.28
N ILE A 248 -6.73 -12.15 3.05
CA ILE A 248 -6.93 -11.25 4.20
C ILE A 248 -5.90 -11.52 5.30
N VAL A 249 -5.72 -12.79 5.66
CA VAL A 249 -4.70 -13.20 6.65
C VAL A 249 -3.29 -12.83 6.18
N GLY A 250 -2.99 -13.01 4.90
CA GLY A 250 -1.72 -12.59 4.30
C GLY A 250 -1.47 -11.09 4.45
N PHE A 251 -2.50 -10.26 4.29
CA PHE A 251 -2.35 -8.82 4.48
C PHE A 251 -2.12 -8.43 5.96
N VAL A 252 -2.66 -9.19 6.90
CA VAL A 252 -2.31 -9.02 8.33
C VAL A 252 -0.82 -9.27 8.56
N SER A 253 -0.22 -10.24 7.87
CA SER A 253 1.24 -10.47 7.90
C SER A 253 2.03 -9.26 7.35
N VAL A 254 1.54 -8.62 6.29
CA VAL A 254 2.14 -7.38 5.74
C VAL A 254 2.08 -6.25 6.78
N VAL A 255 0.92 -6.04 7.39
CA VAL A 255 0.75 -5.03 8.45
C VAL A 255 1.68 -5.32 9.61
N PHE A 256 1.82 -6.58 10.04
CA PHE A 256 2.74 -6.94 11.10
C PHE A 256 4.21 -6.70 10.70
N THR A 257 4.61 -7.08 9.49
CA THR A 257 5.99 -6.89 9.00
C THR A 257 6.40 -5.43 9.01
N TYR A 258 5.47 -4.54 8.61
CA TYR A 258 5.77 -3.12 8.54
C TYR A 258 5.53 -2.40 9.87
N TRP A 259 4.36 -2.55 10.50
CA TRP A 259 4.03 -1.87 11.75
C TRP A 259 4.42 -2.67 12.99
N GLY A 260 4.01 -3.94 13.04
CA GLY A 260 4.23 -4.82 14.20
C GLY A 260 5.70 -4.87 14.59
N VAL A 261 6.60 -5.05 13.63
CA VAL A 261 8.04 -5.07 13.91
C VAL A 261 8.55 -3.72 14.41
N ASN A 262 8.10 -2.60 13.85
CA ASN A 262 8.58 -1.27 14.25
C ASN A 262 8.19 -0.89 15.70
N TYR A 263 7.06 -1.38 16.20
CA TYR A 263 6.52 -0.97 17.50
C TYR A 263 6.54 -2.04 18.59
N LEU A 264 6.54 -3.32 18.22
CA LEU A 264 6.43 -4.43 19.17
C LEU A 264 7.76 -5.17 19.37
N LEU A 265 8.71 -5.00 18.45
CA LEU A 265 9.99 -5.72 18.47
C LEU A 265 11.15 -4.72 18.41
N SER A 266 12.21 -4.97 19.17
CA SER A 266 13.45 -4.20 19.08
C SER A 266 14.31 -4.73 17.94
N GLY A 267 14.92 -3.85 17.14
CA GLY A 267 15.77 -4.27 16.04
C GLY A 267 16.53 -3.12 15.37
N LEU A 268 17.48 -3.51 14.52
CA LEU A 268 18.35 -2.62 13.74
C LEU A 268 17.59 -1.64 12.84
N HIS A 269 16.31 -1.94 12.56
CA HIS A 269 15.44 -1.15 11.69
C HIS A 269 14.35 -0.35 12.44
N SER A 270 14.52 -0.08 13.74
CA SER A 270 13.66 0.85 14.46
C SER A 270 13.85 2.27 13.92
N TYR A 271 13.04 2.66 12.93
CA TYR A 271 12.96 4.02 12.41
C TYR A 271 11.74 4.79 12.99
N ALA A 272 11.13 4.24 14.04
CA ALA A 272 10.06 4.86 14.83
C ALA A 272 10.63 5.90 15.81
#